data_AF-A0A3C0R9W8-F1
#
_entry.id   AF-A0A3C0R9W8-F1
#
_cell.length_a   1.000
_cell.length_b   1.000
_cell.length_c   1.000
_cell.angle_alpha   90.00
_cell.angle_beta   90.00
_cell.angle_gamma   90.00
#
_symmetry.space_group_name_H-M   'P 1'
#
loop_
_entity.id
_entity.type
_entity.pdbx_description
1 polymer ?
#
loop_
_entity_poly.entity_id
_entity_poly.type
_entity_poly.pdbx_seq_one_letter_code
_entity_poly.pdbx_strand_id
1 'polypeptide(L)'
;VPGKLIEVIRADRENIQKKDSTTFFSLAGKAAVKQESTLFYADSIVLNQKENFLEAFGNVHINDADTIHTYAQYLKYLGRERRAYLK
;
A
#
# COMPACT_ATOMS: atom_id res chain seq x y z
N VAL A 1 7.65 -16.54 11.21
CA VAL A 1 8.43 -15.80 10.18
C VAL A 1 7.67 -14.51 9.92
N PRO A 2 8.28 -13.31 10.01
CA PRO A 2 7.57 -12.09 9.64
C PRO A 2 7.10 -12.22 8.18
N GLY A 3 5.83 -11.88 7.91
CA GLY A 3 5.24 -12.01 6.57
C GLY A 3 6.01 -11.20 5.52
N LYS A 4 5.84 -11.54 4.23
CA LYS A 4 6.48 -10.81 3.13
C LYS A 4 6.21 -9.31 3.20
N LEU A 5 7.19 -8.49 2.86
CA LEU A 5 7.05 -7.03 2.85
C LEU A 5 6.17 -6.56 1.68
N ILE A 6 5.56 -5.39 1.84
CA ILE A 6 4.87 -4.70 0.76
C ILE A 6 5.91 -4.16 -0.24
N GLU A 7 5.72 -4.49 -1.51
CA GLU A 7 6.58 -4.11 -2.63
C GLU A 7 5.92 -2.98 -3.44
N VAL A 8 6.68 -1.95 -3.79
CA VAL A 8 6.22 -0.90 -4.72
C VAL A 8 6.24 -1.46 -6.14
N ILE A 9 5.14 -1.33 -6.87
CA ILE A 9 5.06 -1.72 -8.29
C ILE A 9 5.33 -0.52 -9.18
N ARG A 10 4.58 0.57 -8.98
CA ARG A 10 4.71 1.80 -9.78
C ARG A 10 4.04 2.99 -9.11
N ALA A 11 4.49 4.17 -9.47
CA ALA A 11 3.79 5.44 -9.31
C ALA A 11 4.33 6.43 -10.34
N ASP A 12 3.53 7.43 -10.70
CA ASP A 12 4.01 8.49 -11.61
C ASP A 12 5.06 9.38 -10.90
N ARG A 13 4.95 9.51 -9.57
CA ARG A 13 5.91 10.22 -8.71
C ARG A 13 6.17 9.41 -7.44
N GLU A 14 7.43 9.31 -7.08
CA GLU A 14 7.90 8.66 -5.85
C GLU A 14 8.80 9.62 -5.07
N ASN A 15 8.49 9.81 -3.79
CA ASN A 15 9.34 10.54 -2.86
C ASN A 15 9.69 9.65 -1.67
N ILE A 16 10.98 9.56 -1.37
CA ILE A 16 11.49 8.77 -0.25
C ILE A 16 11.85 9.74 0.87
N GLN A 17 11.22 9.55 2.03
CA GLN A 17 11.49 10.33 3.22
C GLN A 17 12.09 9.42 4.29
N LYS A 18 13.29 9.77 4.77
CA LYS A 18 13.87 9.12 5.94
C LYS A 18 13.57 9.96 7.17
N LYS A 19 12.82 9.38 8.11
CA LYS A 19 12.59 9.96 9.43
C LYS A 19 13.10 8.98 10.47
N ASP A 20 14.13 9.40 11.19
CA ASP A 20 14.87 8.56 12.13
C ASP A 20 15.41 7.29 11.44
N SER A 21 15.06 6.09 11.95
CA SER A 21 15.38 4.79 11.34
C SER A 21 14.28 4.26 10.42
N THR A 22 13.30 5.09 10.04
CA THR A 22 12.14 4.68 9.25
C THR A 22 12.15 5.34 7.87
N THR A 23 11.94 4.54 6.84
CA THR A 23 11.80 5.01 5.46
C THR A 23 10.31 5.00 5.07
N PHE A 24 9.82 6.16 4.66
CA PHE A 24 8.49 6.35 4.10
C PHE A 24 8.58 6.58 2.59
N PHE A 25 7.74 5.89 1.85
CA PHE A 25 7.55 6.10 0.42
C PHE A 25 6.23 6.84 0.23
N SER A 26 6.29 8.03 -0.33
CA SER A 26 5.11 8.77 -0.78
C SER A 26 4.98 8.58 -2.28
N LEU A 27 3.99 7.80 -2.69
CA LEU A 27 3.69 7.42 -4.06
C LEU A 27 2.48 8.22 -4.53
N ALA A 28 2.57 8.90 -5.66
CA ALA A 28 1.48 9.72 -6.19
C ALA A 28 1.34 9.54 -7.70
N GLY A 29 0.08 9.54 -8.17
CA GLY A 29 -0.27 9.31 -9.56
C GLY A 29 -0.31 7.82 -9.88
N LYS A 30 -1.53 7.28 -9.99
CA LYS A 30 -1.81 5.87 -10.29
C LYS A 30 -0.92 4.90 -9.48
N ALA A 31 -0.77 5.15 -8.19
CA ALA A 31 0.12 4.39 -7.32
C ALA A 31 -0.35 2.93 -7.21
N ALA A 32 0.61 2.00 -7.28
CA ALA A 32 0.35 0.58 -7.13
C ALA A 32 1.44 -0.08 -6.27
N VAL A 33 1.00 -0.88 -5.30
CA VAL A 33 1.86 -1.72 -4.48
C VAL A 33 1.27 -3.13 -4.37
N LYS A 34 2.07 -4.11 -3.94
CA LYS A 34 1.61 -5.49 -3.73
C LYS A 34 2.17 -6.07 -2.45
N GLN A 35 1.42 -7.01 -1.89
CA GLN A 35 1.94 -7.97 -0.93
C GLN A 35 1.45 -9.35 -1.35
N GLU A 36 2.38 -10.24 -1.71
CA GLU A 36 2.05 -11.54 -2.28
C GLU A 36 1.13 -11.43 -3.50
N SER A 37 -0.07 -12.03 -3.46
CA SER A 37 -1.09 -12.00 -4.51
C SER A 37 -2.04 -10.81 -4.39
N THR A 38 -1.94 -10.02 -3.31
CA THR A 38 -2.82 -8.87 -3.09
C THR A 38 -2.22 -7.62 -3.70
N LEU A 39 -2.96 -7.01 -4.62
CA LEU A 39 -2.61 -5.78 -5.32
C LEU A 39 -3.43 -4.62 -4.76
N PHE A 40 -2.77 -3.49 -4.56
CA PHE A 40 -3.37 -2.26 -4.07
C PHE A 40 -3.11 -1.14 -5.07
N TYR A 41 -4.17 -0.48 -5.51
CA TYR A 41 -4.13 0.67 -6.42
C TYR A 41 -4.81 1.87 -5.76
N ALA A 42 -4.29 3.07 -5.99
CA ALA A 42 -4.90 4.32 -5.55
C ALA A 42 -4.33 5.52 -6.31
N ASP A 43 -4.92 6.70 -6.11
CA ASP A 43 -4.34 7.95 -6.61
C ASP A 43 -3.01 8.25 -5.90
N SER A 44 -2.94 7.96 -4.60
CA SER A 44 -1.72 8.07 -3.80
C SER A 44 -1.63 7.04 -2.68
N ILE A 45 -0.39 6.66 -2.33
CA ILE A 45 -0.09 5.70 -1.27
C ILE A 45 1.08 6.22 -0.42
N VAL A 46 0.94 6.16 0.89
CA VAL A 46 2.04 6.31 1.84
C VAL A 46 2.39 4.93 2.39
N LEU A 47 3.62 4.49 2.17
CA LEU A 47 4.10 3.18 2.60
C LEU A 47 5.21 3.35 3.63
N ASN A 48 5.08 2.67 4.77
CA ASN A 48 6.15 2.49 5.75
C ASN A 48 6.69 1.06 5.63
N GLN A 49 7.88 0.91 5.03
CA GLN A 49 8.47 -0.41 4.81
C GLN A 49 8.90 -1.10 6.11
N LYS A 50 9.34 -0.34 7.12
CA LYS A 50 9.81 -0.90 8.39
C LYS A 50 8.67 -1.54 9.17
N GLU A 51 7.56 -0.81 9.29
CA GLU A 51 6.37 -1.28 9.99
C GLU A 51 5.45 -2.12 9.10
N ASN A 52 5.76 -2.22 7.81
CA ASN A 52 5.03 -2.97 6.80
C ASN A 52 3.52 -2.61 6.78
N PHE A 53 3.22 -1.31 6.74
CA PHE A 53 1.85 -0.81 6.58
C PHE A 53 1.79 0.24 5.47
N LEU A 54 0.62 0.38 4.86
CA LEU A 54 0.31 1.44 3.91
C LEU A 54 -0.97 2.16 4.28
N GLU A 55 -1.05 3.41 3.86
CA GLU A 55 -2.29 4.17 3.73
C GLU A 55 -2.48 4.56 2.26
N ALA A 56 -3.67 4.33 1.72
CA ALA A 56 -4.01 4.63 0.34
C ALA A 56 -5.18 5.61 0.29
N PHE A 57 -5.12 6.56 -0.64
CA PHE A 57 -6.04 7.69 -0.73
C PHE A 57 -6.51 7.88 -2.16
N GLY A 58 -7.84 7.96 -2.34
CA GLY A 58 -8.51 8.23 -3.61
C GLY A 58 -8.50 7.04 -4.56
N ASN A 59 -9.67 6.73 -5.15
CA ASN A 59 -9.86 5.65 -6.12
C ASN A 59 -9.18 4.34 -5.69
N VAL A 60 -9.33 3.96 -4.42
CA VAL A 60 -8.66 2.77 -3.88
C VAL A 60 -9.31 1.54 -4.48
N HIS A 61 -8.49 0.66 -5.04
CA HIS A 61 -8.88 -0.63 -5.56
C HIS A 61 -7.93 -1.71 -5.04
N ILE A 62 -8.49 -2.71 -4.38
CA ILE A 62 -7.77 -3.90 -3.92
C ILE A 62 -8.19 -5.06 -4.80
N ASN A 63 -7.23 -5.82 -5.30
CA ASN A 63 -7.46 -7.12 -5.93
C ASN A 63 -6.72 -8.19 -5.12
N ASP A 64 -7.45 -9.10 -4.49
CA ASP A 64 -6.88 -10.24 -3.77
C ASP A 64 -7.10 -11.54 -4.57
N ALA A 65 -6.00 -12.06 -5.12
CA ALA A 65 -5.96 -13.32 -5.88
C ALA A 65 -7.03 -13.41 -7.00
N ASP A 66 -7.13 -12.36 -7.83
CA ASP A 66 -7.94 -12.25 -9.06
C ASP A 66 -9.46 -12.34 -8.92
N THR A 67 -9.96 -12.68 -7.74
CA THR A 67 -11.39 -12.98 -7.53
C THR A 67 -12.08 -11.99 -6.62
N ILE A 68 -11.33 -11.38 -5.69
CA ILE A 68 -11.88 -10.46 -4.70
C ILE A 68 -11.43 -9.05 -5.04
N HIS A 69 -12.41 -8.22 -5.46
CA HIS A 69 -12.21 -6.80 -5.71
C HIS A 69 -12.91 -5.97 -4.65
N THR A 70 -12.16 -5.06 -4.02
CA THR A 70 -12.69 -4.13 -3.01
C THR A 70 -12.35 -2.70 -3.41
N TYR A 71 -13.31 -1.78 -3.23
CA TYR A 71 -13.17 -0.38 -3.60
C TYR A 71 -13.45 0.52 -2.40
N ALA A 72 -12.70 1.62 -2.26
CA ALA A 72 -12.89 2.61 -1.21
C ALA A 72 -12.29 3.97 -1.59
N GLN A 73 -12.56 5.00 -0.79
CA GLN A 73 -11.85 6.28 -0.93
C GLN A 73 -10.61 6.35 -0.03
N TYR A 74 -10.57 5.54 1.02
CA TYR A 74 -9.43 5.41 1.89
C TYR A 74 -9.24 3.97 2.35
N LEU A 75 -7.97 3.56 2.46
CA LEU A 75 -7.55 2.29 3.02
C LEU A 75 -6.39 2.52 3.99
N LYS A 76 -6.48 1.91 5.17
CA LYS A 76 -5.31 1.58 5.99
C LYS A 76 -5.11 0.08 5.98
N TYR A 77 -3.93 -0.37 5.55
CA TYR A 77 -3.60 -1.78 5.50
C TYR A 77 -2.39 -2.10 6.36
N LEU A 78 -2.58 -3.03 7.30
CA LEU A 78 -1.55 -3.53 8.19
C LEU A 78 -0.99 -4.84 7.61
N GLY A 79 0.19 -4.79 7.00
CA GLY A 79 0.76 -5.90 6.23
C GLY A 79 1.30 -7.05 7.09
N ARG A 80 1.63 -6.82 8.36
CA ARG A 80 2.01 -7.91 9.28
C ARG A 80 0.79 -8.77 9.65
N GLU A 81 -0.35 -8.13 9.88
CA GLU A 81 -1.62 -8.75 10.28
C GLU A 81 -2.51 -9.14 9.08
N ARG A 82 -2.15 -8.70 7.87
CA ARG A 82 -2.97 -8.78 6.66
C ARG A 82 -4.39 -8.27 6.85
N ARG A 83 -4.52 -7.11 7.50
CA ARG A 83 -5.81 -6.53 7.84
C ARG A 83 -6.02 -5.18 7.18
N ALA A 84 -7.10 -5.06 6.42
CA ALA A 84 -7.55 -3.83 5.77
C ALA A 84 -8.65 -3.14 6.60
N TYR A 85 -8.55 -1.81 6.73
CA TYR A 85 -9.57 -0.94 7.29
C TYR A 85 -9.94 0.09 6.23
N LEU A 86 -11.22 0.11 5.84
CA LEU A 86 -11.73 0.89 4.72
C LEU A 86 -12.67 1.98 5.25
N LYS A 87 -12.73 3.10 4.53
CA LYS A 87 -13.73 4.16 4.74
C LYS A 87 -14.35 4.58 3.41
#